data_AF-A0A914HAA5-F1
#
_entry.id   AF-A0A914HAA5-F1
#
_cell.length_a   1.000
_cell.length_b   1.000
_cell.length_c   1.000
_cell.angle_alpha   90.00
_cell.angle_beta   90.00
_cell.angle_gamma   90.00
#
_symmetry.space_group_name_H-M   'P 1'
#
loop_
_entity.id
_entity.type
_entity.pdbx_description
1 polymer ?
#
loop_
_entity_poly.entity_id
_entity_poly.type
_entity_poly.pdbx_seq_one_letter_code
_entity_poly.pdbx_strand_id
1 'polypeptide(L)'
;MTKIVPIVLFVSCFLQIVVHGAERGVTLEEKVRNLQESMLKRPLINLNLEKWKTYVQSSPRNYSMIVMFTVLSQSMNCPICKPAYDEYLILANSYRYTFLNTKALYFALVDYEEAPQIFSLLNLNTAPAIYHFPPKGARRTQDTMDFQRMGIDADAMAKFVQDRTDVQIRVLRPPNYAAPVVVLLLVMLVLGLLYMRLCSAIVFAFMSGQMWNHIRGPPFVMTNPQTRETSLIHGSTQYQLIAETYIVLALYAAVTVGVVVLHDAASGKTEPGKRKLMACIGIGMVVVFFSLLLSLDATGM
;
A
#
# COMPACT_ATOMS: atom_id res chain seq x y z
N MET A 1 -82.92 -17.33 25.45
CA MET A 1 -81.98 -16.17 25.40
C MET A 1 -80.53 -16.51 25.81
N THR A 2 -80.16 -17.77 25.99
CA THR A 2 -78.83 -18.18 26.53
C THR A 2 -77.76 -18.51 25.48
N LYS A 3 -78.09 -18.60 24.19
CA LYS A 3 -77.13 -18.94 23.12
C LYS A 3 -76.49 -17.74 22.38
N ILE A 4 -76.97 -16.52 22.62
CA ILE A 4 -76.52 -15.31 21.91
C ILE A 4 -75.33 -14.64 22.62
N VAL A 5 -75.29 -14.70 23.95
CA VAL A 5 -74.21 -14.13 24.79
C VAL A 5 -72.80 -14.67 24.44
N PRO A 6 -72.57 -15.99 24.26
CA PRO A 6 -71.23 -16.48 23.95
C PRO A 6 -70.75 -16.07 22.55
N ILE A 7 -71.66 -15.90 21.58
CA ILE A 7 -71.31 -15.48 20.22
C ILE A 7 -70.90 -14.01 20.21
N VAL A 8 -71.60 -13.15 20.95
CA VAL A 8 -71.26 -11.72 21.06
C VAL A 8 -69.92 -11.52 21.79
N LEU A 9 -69.64 -12.31 22.84
CA LEU A 9 -68.34 -12.30 23.53
C LEU A 9 -67.21 -12.79 22.62
N PHE A 10 -67.44 -13.84 21.82
CA PHE A 10 -66.43 -14.38 20.91
C PHE A 10 -66.13 -13.41 19.76
N VAL A 11 -67.15 -12.74 19.21
CA VAL A 11 -67.00 -11.71 18.17
C VAL A 11 -66.32 -10.46 18.74
N SER A 12 -66.66 -10.01 19.95
CA SER A 12 -65.99 -8.89 20.61
C SER A 12 -64.52 -9.19 20.92
N CYS A 13 -64.20 -10.44 21.31
CA CYS A 13 -62.83 -10.87 21.57
C CYS A 13 -62.03 -10.99 20.25
N PHE A 14 -62.63 -11.53 19.20
CA PHE A 14 -62.04 -11.54 17.86
C PHE A 14 -61.81 -10.12 17.32
N LEU A 15 -62.73 -9.19 17.55
CA LEU A 15 -62.57 -7.80 17.14
C LEU A 15 -61.43 -7.11 17.91
N GLN A 16 -61.25 -7.40 19.20
CA GLN A 16 -60.11 -6.90 19.97
C GLN A 16 -58.77 -7.49 19.53
N ILE A 17 -58.74 -8.77 19.13
CA ILE A 17 -57.55 -9.44 18.60
C ILE A 17 -57.18 -8.88 17.21
N VAL A 18 -58.17 -8.61 16.35
CA VAL A 18 -57.95 -8.03 15.02
C VAL A 18 -57.48 -6.57 15.12
N VAL A 19 -57.99 -5.78 16.07
CA VAL A 19 -57.54 -4.40 16.31
C VAL A 19 -56.10 -4.34 16.88
N HIS A 20 -55.67 -5.36 17.63
CA HIS A 20 -54.27 -5.48 18.10
C HIS A 20 -53.30 -6.06 17.06
N GLY A 21 -53.81 -6.51 15.91
CA GLY A 21 -53.01 -6.96 14.76
C GLY A 21 -52.55 -5.82 13.84
N ALA A 22 -52.83 -4.56 14.17
CA ALA A 22 -52.24 -3.42 13.47
C ALA A 22 -50.72 -3.47 13.66
N GLU A 23 -49.96 -3.53 12.55
CA GLU A 23 -48.51 -3.57 12.50
C GLU A 23 -47.90 -2.70 13.61
N ARG A 24 -47.31 -3.34 14.64
CA ARG A 24 -46.45 -2.62 15.59
C ARG A 24 -45.23 -2.14 14.83
N GLY A 25 -45.32 -0.94 14.27
CA GLY A 25 -44.17 -0.24 13.71
C GLY A 25 -43.05 -0.21 14.75
N VAL A 26 -41.82 -0.48 14.31
CA VAL A 26 -40.63 -0.48 15.17
C VAL A 26 -40.55 0.84 15.93
N THR A 27 -40.41 0.78 17.26
CA THR A 27 -40.34 1.96 18.12
C THR A 27 -39.09 2.80 17.83
N LEU A 28 -39.12 4.08 18.17
CA LEU A 28 -38.00 5.00 17.90
C LEU A 28 -36.71 4.51 18.57
N GLU A 29 -36.83 4.09 19.83
CA GLU A 29 -35.73 3.61 20.66
C GLU A 29 -35.09 2.37 20.06
N GLU A 30 -35.92 1.46 19.53
CA GLU A 30 -35.44 0.24 18.88
C GLU A 30 -34.77 0.53 17.53
N LYS A 31 -35.28 1.49 16.75
CA LYS A 31 -34.60 1.95 15.53
C LYS A 31 -33.21 2.49 15.86
N VAL A 32 -33.11 3.39 16.84
CA VAL A 32 -31.83 3.99 17.25
C VAL A 32 -30.88 2.95 17.80
N ARG A 33 -31.36 1.99 18.61
CA ARG A 33 -30.54 0.87 19.11
C ARG A 33 -29.97 0.04 17.96
N ASN A 34 -30.80 -0.32 16.99
CA ASN A 34 -30.37 -1.13 15.84
C ASN A 34 -29.37 -0.38 14.94
N LEU A 35 -29.56 0.92 14.75
CA LEU A 35 -28.60 1.78 14.01
C LEU A 35 -27.27 1.87 14.76
N GLN A 36 -27.32 2.04 16.08
CA GLN A 36 -26.13 2.09 16.92
C GLN A 36 -25.34 0.79 16.88
N GLU A 37 -26.02 -0.36 17.01
CA GLU A 37 -25.38 -1.68 16.88
C GLU A 37 -24.79 -1.90 15.48
N SER A 38 -25.44 -1.39 14.45
CA SER A 38 -24.95 -1.47 13.07
C SER A 38 -23.69 -0.62 12.86
N MET A 39 -23.68 0.61 13.38
CA MET A 39 -22.54 1.54 13.33
C MET A 39 -21.31 0.98 14.06
N LEU A 40 -21.51 0.25 15.15
CA LEU A 40 -20.43 -0.42 15.88
C LEU A 40 -19.77 -1.53 15.04
N LYS A 41 -20.56 -2.25 14.24
CA LYS A 41 -20.07 -3.33 13.36
C LYS A 41 -19.39 -2.77 12.10
N ARG A 42 -19.98 -1.75 11.47
CA ARG A 42 -19.46 -1.12 10.25
C ARG A 42 -19.72 0.40 10.29
N PRO A 43 -18.77 1.23 9.84
CA PRO A 43 -18.94 2.70 9.83
C PRO A 43 -20.05 3.16 8.88
N LEU A 44 -20.31 2.40 7.81
CA LEU A 44 -21.36 2.67 6.83
C LEU A 44 -22.45 1.60 6.92
N ILE A 45 -23.70 2.04 7.01
CA ILE A 45 -24.87 1.16 7.06
C ILE A 45 -25.39 0.97 5.64
N ASN A 46 -25.27 -0.25 5.09
CA ASN A 46 -25.88 -0.58 3.80
C ASN A 46 -27.40 -0.67 3.92
N LEU A 47 -28.10 0.08 3.08
CA LEU A 47 -29.55 0.18 3.07
C LEU A 47 -30.14 -0.55 1.87
N ASN A 48 -30.87 -1.62 2.17
CA ASN A 48 -31.80 -2.22 1.23
C ASN A 48 -33.14 -1.46 1.27
N LEU A 49 -34.06 -1.81 0.37
CA LEU A 49 -35.40 -1.19 0.31
C LEU A 49 -36.17 -1.24 1.64
N GLU A 50 -36.12 -2.38 2.36
CA GLU A 50 -36.82 -2.53 3.65
C GLU A 50 -36.20 -1.66 4.75
N LYS A 51 -34.86 -1.63 4.81
CA LYS A 51 -34.12 -0.77 5.74
C LYS A 51 -34.34 0.71 5.42
N TRP A 52 -34.40 1.06 4.14
CA TRP A 52 -34.71 2.42 3.68
C TRP A 52 -36.07 2.89 4.18
N LYS A 53 -37.12 2.08 4.00
CA LYS A 53 -38.46 2.40 4.51
C LYS A 53 -38.47 2.56 6.03
N THR A 54 -37.77 1.68 6.74
CA THR A 54 -37.77 1.64 8.22
C THR A 54 -36.94 2.73 8.88
N TYR A 55 -35.76 3.06 8.35
CA TYR A 55 -34.84 4.01 8.97
C TYR A 55 -34.88 5.42 8.34
N VAL A 56 -35.30 5.54 7.08
CA VAL A 56 -35.21 6.81 6.31
C VAL A 56 -36.55 7.41 5.97
N GLN A 57 -37.56 6.62 5.64
CA GLN A 57 -38.88 7.16 5.29
C GLN A 57 -39.83 7.21 6.48
N SER A 58 -39.92 6.12 7.25
CA SER A 58 -40.88 6.06 8.33
C SER A 58 -40.54 7.03 9.45
N SER A 59 -41.57 7.72 9.93
CA SER A 59 -41.53 8.52 11.16
C SER A 59 -41.87 7.62 12.36
N PRO A 60 -41.49 7.99 13.60
CA PRO A 60 -40.71 9.16 14.02
C PRO A 60 -39.19 8.97 13.85
N ARG A 61 -38.44 10.08 13.76
CA ARG A 61 -36.97 10.12 13.78
C ARG A 61 -36.45 11.26 14.67
N ASN A 62 -35.39 10.99 15.42
CA ASN A 62 -34.65 11.98 16.22
C ASN A 62 -33.16 12.07 15.82
N TYR A 63 -32.80 11.46 14.70
CA TYR A 63 -31.47 11.44 14.12
C TYR A 63 -31.51 11.96 12.68
N SER A 64 -30.43 12.61 12.28
CA SER A 64 -30.12 12.94 10.89
C SER A 64 -29.46 11.74 10.22
N MET A 65 -29.71 11.57 8.93
CA MET A 65 -29.07 10.50 8.16
C MET A 65 -28.41 11.07 6.91
N ILE A 66 -27.12 10.77 6.76
CA ILE A 66 -26.36 11.08 5.56
C ILE A 66 -26.30 9.81 4.73
N VAL A 67 -26.82 9.88 3.51
CA VAL A 67 -26.89 8.73 2.61
C VAL A 67 -26.10 9.04 1.36
N MET A 68 -25.14 8.18 1.05
CA MET A 68 -24.47 8.19 -0.25
C MET A 68 -25.13 7.16 -1.18
N PHE A 69 -25.53 7.63 -2.34
CA PHE A 69 -25.99 6.83 -3.47
C PHE A 69 -24.80 6.62 -4.40
N THR A 70 -24.47 5.37 -4.68
CA THR A 70 -23.30 5.03 -5.50
C THR A 70 -23.59 3.81 -6.36
N VAL A 71 -22.65 3.51 -7.25
CA VAL A 71 -22.63 2.30 -8.07
C VAL A 71 -21.23 1.71 -7.96
N LEU A 72 -21.08 0.61 -7.22
CA LEU A 72 -19.78 -0.04 -7.03
C LEU A 72 -19.56 -1.22 -7.99
N SER A 73 -20.61 -1.65 -8.69
CA SER A 73 -20.55 -2.75 -9.63
C SER A 73 -19.66 -2.42 -10.84
N GLN A 74 -18.84 -3.37 -11.25
CA GLN A 74 -17.95 -3.21 -12.41
C GLN A 74 -18.71 -3.12 -13.74
N SER A 75 -19.96 -3.62 -13.77
CA SER A 75 -20.82 -3.64 -14.95
C SER A 75 -21.23 -2.24 -15.42
N MET A 76 -21.36 -1.28 -14.50
CA MET A 76 -21.82 0.09 -14.80
C MET A 76 -20.65 1.07 -15.03
N ASN A 77 -19.40 0.64 -14.80
CA ASN A 77 -18.15 1.36 -15.05
C ASN A 77 -18.15 2.84 -14.61
N CYS A 78 -18.39 3.11 -13.31
CA CYS A 78 -18.30 4.46 -12.75
C CYS A 78 -16.89 4.73 -12.17
N PRO A 79 -16.03 5.52 -12.85
CA PRO A 79 -14.64 5.74 -12.40
C PRO A 79 -14.56 6.58 -11.13
N ILE A 80 -15.55 7.45 -10.87
CA ILE A 80 -15.54 8.37 -9.72
C ILE A 80 -16.27 7.82 -8.49
N CYS A 81 -17.12 6.81 -8.65
CA CYS A 81 -17.90 6.22 -7.55
C CYS A 81 -17.00 5.52 -6.53
N LYS A 82 -15.97 4.81 -6.99
CA LYS A 82 -15.02 4.11 -6.12
C LYS A 82 -14.17 5.06 -5.27
N PRO A 83 -13.48 6.08 -5.83
CA PRO A 83 -12.72 7.02 -5.01
C PRO A 83 -13.61 7.86 -4.09
N ALA A 84 -14.80 8.29 -4.54
CA ALA A 84 -15.74 8.99 -3.67
C ALA A 84 -16.25 8.12 -2.51
N TYR A 85 -16.46 6.82 -2.75
CA TYR A 85 -16.80 5.87 -1.70
C TYR A 85 -15.68 5.71 -0.67
N ASP A 86 -14.43 5.63 -1.13
CA ASP A 86 -13.28 5.48 -0.22
C ASP A 86 -13.12 6.73 0.67
N GLU A 87 -13.31 7.93 0.14
CA GLU A 87 -13.31 9.19 0.93
C GLU A 87 -14.50 9.25 1.90
N TYR A 88 -15.70 8.87 1.46
CA TYR A 88 -16.89 8.81 2.32
C TYR A 88 -16.73 7.80 3.47
N LEU A 89 -16.03 6.69 3.22
CA LEU A 89 -15.70 5.70 4.23
C LEU A 89 -14.73 6.26 5.28
N ILE A 90 -13.74 7.07 4.88
CA ILE A 90 -12.82 7.76 5.82
C ILE A 90 -13.61 8.74 6.69
N LEU A 91 -14.53 9.51 6.11
CA LEU A 91 -15.41 10.42 6.85
C LEU A 91 -16.23 9.67 7.91
N ALA A 92 -16.93 8.61 7.51
CA ALA A 92 -17.78 7.83 8.40
C ALA A 92 -16.98 7.16 9.54
N ASN A 93 -15.78 6.66 9.25
CA ASN A 93 -14.86 6.14 10.26
C ASN A 93 -14.41 7.22 11.25
N SER A 94 -14.11 8.41 10.76
CA SER A 94 -13.69 9.55 11.58
C SER A 94 -14.79 9.99 12.53
N TYR A 95 -16.05 10.01 12.05
CA TYR A 95 -17.22 10.23 12.88
C TYR A 95 -17.38 9.14 13.94
N ARG A 96 -17.27 7.86 13.56
CA ARG A 96 -17.38 6.73 14.49
C ARG A 96 -16.37 6.80 15.63
N TYR A 97 -15.14 7.23 15.34
CA TYR A 97 -14.10 7.36 16.35
C TYR A 97 -14.36 8.50 17.34
N THR A 98 -14.88 9.63 16.86
CA THR A 98 -15.09 10.84 17.67
C THR A 98 -16.42 10.84 18.42
N PHE A 99 -17.48 10.33 17.78
CA PHE A 99 -18.88 10.48 18.21
C PHE A 99 -19.58 9.14 18.45
N LEU A 100 -18.87 8.17 19.04
CA LEU A 100 -19.40 6.83 19.26
C LEU A 100 -20.70 6.81 20.08
N ASN A 101 -20.85 7.70 21.06
CA ASN A 101 -22.01 7.72 21.96
C ASN A 101 -23.14 8.65 21.48
N THR A 102 -22.91 9.43 20.43
CA THR A 102 -23.86 10.43 19.95
C THR A 102 -24.87 9.81 18.99
N LYS A 103 -26.15 9.77 19.38
CA LYS A 103 -27.25 9.15 18.63
C LYS A 103 -27.94 10.12 17.66
N ALA A 104 -27.23 11.16 17.21
CA ALA A 104 -27.81 12.27 16.44
C ALA A 104 -27.59 12.13 14.93
N LEU A 105 -26.56 11.43 14.49
CA LEU A 105 -26.16 11.35 13.08
C LEU A 105 -25.70 9.94 12.74
N TYR A 106 -26.16 9.44 11.58
CA TYR A 106 -25.76 8.14 11.04
C TYR A 106 -25.40 8.24 9.56
N PHE A 107 -24.39 7.46 9.16
CA PHE A 107 -23.92 7.38 7.78
C PHE A 107 -24.38 6.08 7.13
N ALA A 108 -24.93 6.19 5.93
CA ALA A 108 -25.46 5.07 5.19
C ALA A 108 -25.05 5.10 3.72
N LEU A 109 -25.16 3.92 3.10
CA LEU A 109 -24.80 3.64 1.73
C LEU A 109 -25.96 2.94 1.03
N VAL A 110 -26.28 3.38 -0.18
CA VAL A 110 -27.21 2.70 -1.09
C VAL A 110 -26.47 2.43 -2.39
N ASP A 111 -26.29 1.15 -2.71
CA ASP A 111 -25.79 0.73 -4.02
C ASP A 111 -26.97 0.52 -4.98
N TYR A 112 -26.77 0.87 -6.25
CA TYR A 112 -27.76 0.65 -7.30
C TYR A 112 -28.05 -0.83 -7.53
N GLU A 113 -27.06 -1.71 -7.38
CA GLU A 113 -27.25 -3.15 -7.53
C GLU A 113 -28.11 -3.75 -6.40
N GLU A 114 -27.93 -3.25 -5.16
CA GLU A 114 -28.70 -3.71 -4.00
C GLU A 114 -30.15 -3.19 -4.01
N ALA A 115 -30.37 -1.94 -4.44
CA ALA A 115 -31.68 -1.30 -4.33
C ALA A 115 -31.96 -0.28 -5.45
N PRO A 116 -32.17 -0.72 -6.71
CA PRO A 116 -32.41 0.18 -7.84
C PRO A 116 -33.71 0.98 -7.70
N GLN A 117 -34.69 0.42 -6.98
CA GLN A 117 -35.99 1.07 -6.72
C GLN A 117 -35.87 2.39 -5.95
N ILE A 118 -34.84 2.53 -5.10
CA ILE A 118 -34.61 3.77 -4.33
C ILE A 118 -34.12 4.89 -5.27
N PHE A 119 -33.33 4.55 -6.28
CA PHE A 119 -32.87 5.51 -7.29
C PHE A 119 -34.04 6.05 -8.12
N SER A 120 -34.94 5.17 -8.56
CA SER A 120 -36.16 5.56 -9.27
C SER A 120 -37.08 6.42 -8.40
N LEU A 121 -37.23 6.08 -7.11
CA LEU A 121 -38.06 6.83 -6.16
C LEU A 121 -37.56 8.27 -5.94
N LEU A 122 -36.24 8.46 -5.97
CA LEU A 122 -35.61 9.77 -5.79
C LEU A 122 -35.31 10.48 -7.12
N ASN A 123 -35.68 9.89 -8.27
CA ASN A 123 -35.35 10.35 -9.62
C ASN A 123 -33.86 10.66 -9.79
N LEU A 124 -33.01 9.75 -9.27
CA LEU A 124 -31.55 9.85 -9.34
C LEU A 124 -31.04 9.23 -10.65
N ASN A 125 -30.56 10.09 -11.56
CA ASN A 125 -29.97 9.66 -12.83
C ASN A 125 -28.43 9.66 -12.82
N THR A 126 -27.81 10.19 -11.77
CA THR A 126 -26.36 10.34 -11.65
C THR A 126 -25.86 9.80 -10.31
N ALA A 127 -24.66 9.24 -10.32
CA ALA A 127 -23.95 8.76 -9.14
C ALA A 127 -22.47 9.19 -9.25
N PRO A 128 -21.77 9.40 -8.12
CA PRO A 128 -22.26 9.36 -6.75
C PRO A 128 -23.08 10.61 -6.37
N ALA A 129 -24.01 10.48 -5.43
CA ALA A 129 -24.79 11.59 -4.87
C ALA A 129 -24.87 11.44 -3.33
N ILE A 130 -24.71 12.52 -2.57
CA ILE A 130 -24.89 12.51 -1.10
C ILE A 130 -26.08 13.38 -0.74
N TYR A 131 -27.02 12.78 0.01
CA TYR A 131 -28.19 13.46 0.55
C TYR A 131 -28.21 13.42 2.06
N HIS A 132 -28.57 14.55 2.65
CA HIS A 132 -28.91 14.68 4.07
C HIS A 132 -30.43 14.54 4.24
N PHE A 133 -30.83 13.68 5.17
CA PHE A 133 -32.21 13.52 5.61
C PHE A 133 -32.33 14.04 7.03
N PRO A 134 -33.00 15.18 7.25
CA PRO A 134 -33.16 15.73 8.59
C PRO A 134 -34.09 14.85 9.45
N PRO A 135 -34.01 14.98 10.79
CA PRO A 135 -34.85 14.23 11.72
C PRO A 135 -36.33 14.60 11.59
N LYS A 136 -36.61 15.86 11.22
CA LYS A 136 -37.97 16.38 11.03
C LYS A 136 -38.06 17.13 9.71
N GLY A 137 -39.20 16.96 9.03
CA GLY A 137 -39.51 17.66 7.79
C GLY A 137 -38.99 16.96 6.53
N ALA A 138 -39.35 17.53 5.38
CA ALA A 138 -38.87 17.09 4.09
C ALA A 138 -37.48 17.66 3.78
N ARG A 139 -36.76 16.96 2.90
CA ARG A 139 -35.45 17.36 2.39
C ARG A 139 -35.55 18.70 1.62
N ARG A 140 -34.61 19.61 1.86
CA ARG A 140 -34.44 20.87 1.12
C ARG A 140 -33.44 20.67 -0.03
N THR A 141 -33.45 21.58 -1.01
CA THR A 141 -32.45 21.56 -2.12
C THR A 141 -31.01 21.62 -1.62
N GLN A 142 -30.82 22.35 -0.51
CA GLN A 142 -29.57 22.51 0.20
C GLN A 142 -29.04 21.22 0.86
N ASP A 143 -29.90 20.24 1.11
CA ASP A 143 -29.52 18.94 1.70
C ASP A 143 -28.91 17.98 0.67
N THR A 144 -28.64 18.46 -0.55
CA THR A 144 -27.87 17.76 -1.57
C THR A 144 -26.46 18.30 -1.62
N MET A 145 -25.47 17.42 -1.57
CA MET A 145 -24.08 17.78 -1.78
C MET A 145 -23.79 17.92 -3.29
N ASP A 146 -23.20 19.04 -3.68
CA ASP A 146 -22.71 19.28 -5.04
C ASP A 146 -21.23 18.90 -5.16
N PHE A 147 -20.96 17.75 -5.78
CA PHE A 147 -19.61 17.24 -6.01
C PHE A 147 -18.80 18.08 -7.01
N GLN A 148 -19.44 18.77 -7.95
CA GLN A 148 -18.72 19.56 -8.95
C GLN A 148 -18.07 20.80 -8.32
N ARG A 149 -18.75 21.39 -7.33
CA ARG A 149 -18.29 22.61 -6.67
C ARG A 149 -17.35 22.36 -5.49
N MET A 150 -17.63 21.34 -4.69
CA MET A 150 -16.90 21.08 -3.43
C MET A 150 -15.79 20.04 -3.56
N GLY A 151 -15.82 19.20 -4.59
CA GLY A 151 -14.91 18.08 -4.73
C GLY A 151 -15.37 16.82 -3.97
N ILE A 152 -14.58 15.76 -4.12
CA ILE A 152 -14.86 14.41 -3.57
C ILE A 152 -14.11 14.12 -2.25
N ASP A 153 -13.29 15.06 -1.77
CA ASP A 153 -12.48 14.87 -0.58
C ASP A 153 -13.33 14.69 0.68
N ALA A 154 -12.89 13.84 1.60
CA ALA A 154 -13.56 13.62 2.88
C ALA A 154 -13.69 14.91 3.71
N ASP A 155 -12.73 15.84 3.59
CA ASP A 155 -12.76 17.13 4.27
C ASP A 155 -13.89 18.04 3.74
N ALA A 156 -14.16 17.99 2.43
CA ALA A 156 -15.27 18.71 1.81
C ALA A 156 -16.62 18.12 2.22
N MET A 157 -16.71 16.78 2.27
CA MET A 157 -17.90 16.08 2.76
C MET A 157 -18.14 16.37 4.25
N ALA A 158 -17.10 16.43 5.08
CA ALA A 158 -17.19 16.79 6.48
C ALA A 158 -17.76 18.21 6.67
N LYS A 159 -17.31 19.16 5.86
CA LYS A 159 -17.83 20.53 5.86
C LYS A 159 -19.30 20.59 5.46
N PHE A 160 -19.71 19.83 4.44
CA PHE A 160 -21.13 19.73 4.09
C PHE A 160 -21.98 19.18 5.25
N VAL A 161 -21.51 18.15 5.95
CA VAL A 161 -22.20 17.59 7.12
C VAL A 161 -22.27 18.61 8.25
N GLN A 162 -21.19 19.36 8.50
CA GLN A 162 -21.13 20.43 9.48
C GLN A 162 -22.17 21.52 9.17
N ASP A 163 -22.25 21.98 7.92
CA ASP A 163 -23.20 23.04 7.52
C ASP A 163 -24.67 22.62 7.68
N ARG A 164 -24.96 21.31 7.65
CA ARG A 164 -26.33 20.77 7.74
C ARG A 164 -26.74 20.30 9.13
N THR A 165 -25.78 19.83 9.92
CA THR A 165 -26.05 19.16 11.21
C THR A 165 -25.39 19.84 12.40
N ASP A 166 -24.56 20.87 12.17
CA ASP A 166 -23.73 21.56 13.16
C ASP A 166 -22.71 20.65 13.88
N VAL A 167 -22.57 19.40 13.41
CA VAL A 167 -21.59 18.44 13.94
C VAL A 167 -20.27 18.58 13.21
N GLN A 168 -19.22 19.01 13.93
CA GLN A 168 -17.88 19.17 13.37
C GLN A 168 -17.11 17.85 13.40
N ILE A 169 -16.87 17.24 12.25
CA ILE A 169 -16.13 15.99 12.11
C ILE A 169 -14.70 16.28 11.64
N ARG A 170 -13.70 15.88 12.43
CA ARG A 170 -12.28 15.96 12.03
C ARG A 170 -11.90 14.69 11.29
N VAL A 171 -11.48 14.81 10.03
CA VAL A 171 -11.13 13.65 9.18
C VAL A 171 -9.77 13.07 9.62
N LEU A 172 -9.76 11.78 9.94
CA LEU A 172 -8.59 11.00 10.33
C LEU A 172 -8.21 10.07 9.18
N ARG A 173 -7.20 10.44 8.39
CA ARG A 173 -6.71 9.62 7.28
C ARG A 173 -5.81 8.48 7.81
N PRO A 174 -6.02 7.22 7.41
CA PRO A 174 -5.15 6.12 7.84
C PRO A 174 -3.72 6.33 7.31
N PRO A 175 -2.68 6.06 8.13
CA PRO A 175 -1.29 6.22 7.68
C PRO A 175 -0.96 5.25 6.54
N ASN A 176 -0.31 5.74 5.49
CA ASN A 176 0.13 4.92 4.36
C ASN A 176 1.46 4.21 4.69
N TYR A 177 1.40 2.90 4.98
CA TYR A 177 2.58 2.06 5.26
C TYR A 177 3.32 1.57 4.00
N ALA A 178 2.76 1.71 2.80
CA ALA A 178 3.41 1.25 1.57
C ALA A 178 4.66 2.10 1.26
N ALA A 179 4.55 3.42 1.42
CA ALA A 179 5.66 4.35 1.20
C ALA A 179 6.91 4.05 2.06
N PRO A 180 6.82 3.93 3.40
CA PRO A 180 8.00 3.64 4.22
C PRO A 180 8.59 2.25 3.94
N VAL A 181 7.77 1.25 3.59
CA VAL A 181 8.26 -0.10 3.23
C VAL A 181 9.09 -0.07 1.94
N VAL A 182 8.65 0.66 0.91
CA VAL A 182 9.40 0.81 -0.34
C VAL A 182 10.73 1.53 -0.11
N VAL A 183 10.73 2.59 0.71
CA VAL A 183 11.95 3.32 1.06
C VAL A 183 12.92 2.42 1.82
N LEU A 184 12.43 1.65 2.81
CA LEU A 184 13.25 0.70 3.56
C LEU A 184 13.91 -0.35 2.66
N LEU A 185 13.15 -0.92 1.72
CA LEU A 185 13.66 -1.91 0.78
C LEU A 185 14.75 -1.32 -0.12
N LEU A 186 14.56 -0.10 -0.61
CA LEU A 186 15.55 0.60 -1.43
C LEU A 186 16.86 0.84 -0.66
N VAL A 187 16.75 1.28 0.61
CA VAL A 187 17.91 1.49 1.48
C VAL A 187 18.68 0.18 1.70
N MET A 188 17.97 -0.92 2.00
CA MET A 188 18.59 -2.24 2.20
C MET A 188 19.31 -2.74 0.94
N LEU A 189 18.74 -2.52 -0.25
CA LEU A 189 19.37 -2.87 -1.53
C LEU A 189 20.69 -2.10 -1.73
N VAL A 190 20.68 -0.79 -1.51
CA VAL A 190 21.87 0.06 -1.69
C VAL A 190 22.97 -0.33 -0.71
N LEU A 191 22.63 -0.56 0.56
CA LEU A 191 23.56 -1.04 1.58
C LEU A 191 24.16 -2.40 1.21
N GLY A 192 23.34 -3.34 0.74
CA GLY A 192 23.80 -4.66 0.28
C GLY A 192 24.77 -4.56 -0.90
N LEU A 193 24.50 -3.69 -1.87
CA LEU A 193 25.37 -3.50 -3.03
C LEU A 193 26.71 -2.84 -2.65
N LEU A 194 26.67 -1.86 -1.74
CA LEU A 194 27.86 -1.19 -1.22
C LEU A 194 28.73 -2.17 -0.44
N TYR A 195 28.13 -3.01 0.40
CA TYR A 195 28.84 -4.03 1.20
C TYR A 195 29.60 -5.02 0.30
N MET A 196 28.94 -5.59 -0.72
CA MET A 196 29.59 -6.53 -1.64
C MET A 196 30.78 -5.92 -2.40
N ARG A 197 30.68 -4.63 -2.76
CA ARG A 197 31.77 -3.90 -3.43
C ARG A 197 32.95 -3.61 -2.50
N LEU A 198 32.68 -3.21 -1.27
CA LEU A 198 33.74 -2.92 -0.29
C LEU A 198 34.49 -4.18 0.13
N CYS A 199 33.79 -5.29 0.38
CA CYS A 199 34.42 -6.55 0.78
C CYS A 199 35.38 -7.09 -0.29
N SER A 200 34.97 -7.06 -1.56
CA SER A 200 35.83 -7.52 -2.66
C SER A 200 37.08 -6.65 -2.81
N ALA A 201 36.94 -5.32 -2.77
CA ALA A 201 38.08 -4.40 -2.84
C ALA A 201 39.08 -4.59 -1.68
N ILE A 202 38.58 -4.84 -0.46
CA ILE A 202 39.41 -5.10 0.72
C ILE A 202 40.20 -6.41 0.55
N VAL A 203 39.55 -7.49 0.11
CA VAL A 203 40.22 -8.79 -0.11
C VAL A 203 41.35 -8.66 -1.13
N PHE A 204 41.13 -7.98 -2.25
CA PHE A 204 42.16 -7.75 -3.25
C PHE A 204 43.34 -6.93 -2.70
N ALA A 205 43.07 -5.89 -1.90
CA ALA A 205 44.12 -5.08 -1.29
C ALA A 205 45.01 -5.93 -0.34
N PHE A 206 44.41 -6.76 0.51
CA PHE A 206 45.16 -7.63 1.41
C PHE A 206 45.95 -8.73 0.67
N MET A 207 45.38 -9.34 -0.36
CA MET A 207 46.05 -10.38 -1.15
C MET A 207 47.25 -9.86 -1.95
N SER A 208 47.22 -8.60 -2.40
CA SER A 208 48.32 -8.00 -3.19
C SER A 208 49.59 -7.67 -2.39
N GLY A 209 49.52 -7.66 -1.05
CA GLY A 209 50.64 -7.28 -0.18
C GLY A 209 50.60 -5.83 0.33
N GLN A 210 49.47 -5.11 0.18
CA GLN A 210 49.35 -3.72 0.68
C GLN A 210 49.61 -3.58 2.19
N MET A 211 49.33 -4.63 2.97
CA MET A 211 49.65 -4.65 4.40
C MET A 211 51.17 -4.58 4.65
N TRP A 212 51.97 -5.28 3.85
CA TRP A 212 53.44 -5.26 3.93
C TRP A 212 53.96 -3.85 3.64
N ASN A 213 53.44 -3.20 2.59
CA ASN A 213 53.79 -1.83 2.21
C ASN A 213 53.44 -0.81 3.30
N HIS A 214 52.27 -0.95 3.93
CA HIS A 214 51.82 -0.03 4.97
C HIS A 214 52.72 -0.06 6.21
N ILE A 215 53.20 -1.24 6.62
CA ILE A 215 54.03 -1.40 7.82
C ILE A 215 55.47 -0.94 7.56
N ARG A 216 56.03 -1.27 6.39
CA ARG A 216 57.47 -1.13 6.11
C ARG A 216 57.82 0.14 5.33
N GLY A 217 56.84 0.75 4.65
CA GLY A 217 57.02 2.00 3.90
C GLY A 217 58.13 1.98 2.84
N PRO A 218 58.19 0.98 1.94
CA PRO A 218 59.18 0.94 0.85
C PRO A 218 58.98 2.14 -0.13
N PRO A 219 60.01 2.53 -0.92
CA PRO A 219 59.85 3.49 -1.99
C PRO A 219 59.02 2.91 -3.14
N PHE A 220 58.48 3.79 -3.99
CA PHE A 220 57.62 3.39 -5.10
C PHE A 220 58.38 2.63 -6.20
N VAL A 221 59.60 3.06 -6.52
CA VAL A 221 60.51 2.45 -7.49
C VAL A 221 61.94 2.56 -6.97
N MET A 222 62.80 1.63 -7.36
CA MET A 222 64.22 1.67 -7.02
C MET A 222 65.05 1.74 -8.30
N THR A 223 66.08 2.58 -8.31
CA THR A 223 67.00 2.71 -9.46
C THR A 223 68.34 2.15 -9.06
N ASN A 224 68.89 1.23 -9.85
CA ASN A 224 70.20 0.67 -9.56
C ASN A 224 71.29 1.74 -9.79
N PRO A 225 72.10 2.08 -8.77
CA PRO A 225 73.09 3.15 -8.88
C PRO A 225 74.24 2.83 -9.84
N GLN A 226 74.46 1.56 -10.21
CA GLN A 226 75.53 1.16 -11.13
C GLN A 226 75.08 1.07 -12.60
N THR A 227 73.84 0.65 -12.87
CA THR A 227 73.32 0.49 -14.24
C THR A 227 72.36 1.60 -14.67
N ARG A 228 71.94 2.50 -13.76
CA ARG A 228 70.93 3.55 -13.96
C ARG A 228 69.56 3.04 -14.45
N GLU A 229 69.33 1.73 -14.43
CA GLU A 229 68.03 1.16 -14.80
C GLU A 229 67.05 1.28 -13.64
N THR A 230 65.84 1.76 -13.94
CA THR A 230 64.72 1.84 -13.00
C THR A 230 64.01 0.48 -12.97
N SER A 231 64.15 -0.27 -11.88
CA SER A 231 63.46 -1.54 -11.70
C SER A 231 62.12 -1.32 -10.99
N LEU A 232 61.02 -1.69 -11.65
CA LEU A 232 59.65 -1.67 -11.10
C LEU A 232 59.36 -2.88 -10.20
N ILE A 233 60.16 -3.94 -10.33
CA ILE A 233 60.03 -5.21 -9.59
C ILE A 233 61.38 -5.47 -8.92
N HIS A 234 61.33 -5.86 -7.65
CA HIS A 234 62.55 -6.14 -6.92
C HIS A 234 62.92 -7.63 -7.02
N GLY A 235 64.17 -7.93 -7.36
CA GLY A 235 64.66 -9.31 -7.52
C GLY A 235 64.98 -10.02 -6.20
N SER A 236 64.32 -9.67 -5.09
CA SER A 236 64.51 -10.33 -3.80
C SER A 236 63.17 -10.67 -3.16
N THR A 237 63.03 -11.93 -2.74
CA THR A 237 61.84 -12.46 -2.05
C THR A 237 61.52 -11.79 -0.71
N GLN A 238 62.46 -11.03 -0.13
CA GLN A 238 62.29 -10.39 1.18
C GLN A 238 61.78 -8.94 1.09
N TYR A 239 61.75 -8.33 -0.10
CA TYR A 239 61.47 -6.91 -0.26
C TYR A 239 60.57 -6.62 -1.45
N GLN A 240 59.50 -5.86 -1.23
CA GLN A 240 58.46 -5.57 -2.22
C GLN A 240 58.36 -4.05 -2.46
N LEU A 241 58.20 -3.64 -3.72
CA LEU A 241 57.97 -2.24 -4.07
C LEU A 241 56.47 -1.91 -4.13
N ILE A 242 56.11 -0.64 -3.91
CA ILE A 242 54.70 -0.24 -3.99
C ILE A 242 54.14 -0.42 -5.41
N ALA A 243 54.94 -0.13 -6.44
CA ALA A 243 54.55 -0.34 -7.83
C ALA A 243 54.22 -1.82 -8.12
N GLU A 244 54.98 -2.74 -7.55
CA GLU A 244 54.80 -4.19 -7.70
C GLU A 244 53.45 -4.64 -7.16
N THR A 245 53.06 -4.17 -5.97
CA THR A 245 51.75 -4.46 -5.37
C THR A 245 50.58 -4.03 -6.25
N TYR A 246 50.66 -2.88 -6.93
CA TYR A 246 49.60 -2.45 -7.87
C TYR A 246 49.55 -3.31 -9.13
N ILE A 247 50.70 -3.79 -9.61
CA ILE A 247 50.77 -4.73 -10.75
C ILE A 247 50.13 -6.07 -10.35
N VAL A 248 50.50 -6.63 -9.19
CA VAL A 248 49.92 -7.88 -8.68
C VAL A 248 48.41 -7.74 -8.44
N LEU A 249 47.95 -6.60 -7.90
CA LEU A 249 46.54 -6.29 -7.73
C LEU A 249 45.77 -6.34 -9.06
N ALA A 250 46.32 -5.71 -10.11
CA ALA A 250 45.71 -5.69 -11.43
C ALA A 250 45.64 -7.09 -12.06
N LEU A 251 46.67 -7.92 -11.84
CA LEU A 251 46.70 -9.29 -12.33
C LEU A 251 45.69 -10.19 -11.62
N TYR A 252 45.57 -10.09 -10.29
CA TYR A 252 44.53 -10.81 -9.55
C TYR A 252 43.12 -10.40 -9.98
N ALA A 253 42.89 -9.12 -10.25
CA ALA A 253 41.62 -8.65 -10.79
C ALA A 253 41.36 -9.26 -12.19
N ALA A 254 42.36 -9.26 -13.08
CA ALA A 254 42.24 -9.82 -14.43
C ALA A 254 41.97 -11.33 -14.42
N VAL A 255 42.64 -12.10 -13.56
CA VAL A 255 42.38 -13.54 -13.39
C VAL A 255 40.97 -13.76 -12.85
N THR A 256 40.53 -12.98 -11.87
CA THR A 256 39.16 -13.11 -11.31
C THR A 256 38.09 -12.80 -12.35
N VAL A 257 38.29 -11.77 -13.18
CA VAL A 257 37.41 -11.48 -14.32
C VAL A 257 37.37 -12.64 -15.30
N GLY A 258 38.52 -13.24 -15.63
CA GLY A 258 38.59 -14.44 -16.47
C GLY A 258 37.78 -15.61 -15.92
N VAL A 259 37.85 -15.86 -14.60
CA VAL A 259 37.06 -16.89 -13.91
C VAL A 259 35.56 -16.56 -13.90
N VAL A 260 35.18 -15.30 -13.71
CA VAL A 260 33.76 -14.86 -13.77
C VAL A 260 33.18 -15.08 -15.17
N VAL A 261 33.92 -14.74 -16.23
CA VAL A 261 33.50 -14.99 -17.62
C VAL A 261 33.33 -16.49 -17.89
N LEU A 262 34.22 -17.32 -17.34
CA LEU A 262 34.13 -18.78 -17.38
C LEU A 262 32.87 -19.31 -16.66
N HIS A 263 32.56 -18.76 -15.49
CA HIS A 263 31.36 -19.11 -14.74
C HIS A 263 30.07 -18.73 -15.49
N ASP A 264 30.03 -17.54 -16.10
CA ASP A 264 28.88 -17.09 -16.90
C ASP A 264 28.71 -17.94 -18.16
N ALA A 265 29.80 -18.39 -18.77
CA ALA A 265 29.75 -19.36 -19.85
C ALA A 265 29.21 -20.72 -19.36
N ALA A 266 29.57 -21.18 -18.16
CA ALA A 266 29.10 -22.43 -17.57
C ALA A 266 27.62 -22.38 -17.13
N SER A 267 27.12 -21.22 -16.68
CA SER A 267 25.74 -21.04 -16.22
C SER A 267 24.68 -21.26 -17.33
N GLY A 268 25.08 -21.41 -18.59
CA GLY A 268 24.19 -21.86 -19.67
C GLY A 268 23.13 -20.85 -20.12
N LYS A 269 23.16 -19.61 -19.63
CA LYS A 269 22.17 -18.55 -19.93
C LYS A 269 22.28 -17.95 -21.33
N THR A 270 23.26 -18.38 -22.14
CA THR A 270 23.61 -17.74 -23.42
C THR A 270 23.58 -18.75 -24.57
N GLU A 271 23.27 -18.26 -25.78
CA GLU A 271 23.31 -19.02 -27.04
C GLU A 271 24.58 -19.88 -27.18
N PRO A 272 24.47 -21.09 -27.77
CA PRO A 272 25.56 -22.06 -27.80
C PRO A 272 26.81 -21.57 -28.52
N GLY A 273 26.68 -20.69 -29.52
CA GLY A 273 27.82 -20.07 -30.22
C GLY A 273 28.58 -19.05 -29.36
N LYS A 274 27.85 -18.11 -28.74
CA LYS A 274 28.43 -17.10 -27.84
C LYS A 274 29.03 -17.72 -26.58
N ARG A 275 28.43 -18.81 -26.07
CA ARG A 275 28.94 -19.56 -24.91
C ARG A 275 30.32 -20.16 -25.17
N LYS A 276 30.52 -20.80 -26.33
CA LYS A 276 31.82 -21.36 -26.71
C LYS A 276 32.89 -20.27 -26.82
N LEU A 277 32.53 -19.13 -27.42
CA LEU A 277 33.42 -17.98 -27.53
C LEU A 277 33.80 -17.41 -26.15
N MET A 278 32.84 -17.18 -25.26
CA MET A 278 33.11 -16.69 -23.90
C MET A 278 33.95 -17.67 -23.09
N ALA A 279 33.72 -18.98 -23.21
CA ALA A 279 34.55 -20.00 -22.56
C ALA A 279 36.00 -19.97 -23.08
N CYS A 280 36.20 -19.88 -24.40
CA CYS A 280 37.53 -19.76 -24.99
C CYS A 280 38.26 -18.48 -24.53
N ILE A 281 37.56 -17.33 -24.50
CA ILE A 281 38.11 -16.06 -24.01
C ILE A 281 38.45 -16.16 -22.52
N GLY A 282 37.57 -16.71 -21.70
CA GLY A 282 37.80 -16.87 -20.26
C GLY A 282 39.00 -17.77 -19.95
N ILE A 283 39.11 -18.92 -20.62
CA ILE A 283 40.26 -19.83 -20.49
C ILE A 283 41.55 -19.13 -20.95
N GLY A 284 41.53 -18.48 -22.11
CA GLY A 284 42.69 -17.76 -22.62
C GLY A 284 43.16 -16.66 -21.67
N MET A 285 42.22 -15.89 -21.13
CA MET A 285 42.50 -14.83 -20.16
C MET A 285 43.13 -15.38 -18.88
N VAL A 286 42.56 -16.43 -18.29
CA VAL A 286 43.10 -17.06 -17.07
C VAL A 286 44.50 -17.62 -17.33
N VAL A 287 44.71 -18.36 -18.42
CA VAL A 287 46.01 -18.96 -18.72
C VAL A 287 47.08 -17.87 -18.92
N VAL A 288 46.80 -16.84 -19.71
CA VAL A 288 47.77 -15.77 -20.00
C VAL A 288 48.14 -15.00 -18.73
N PHE A 289 47.15 -14.52 -17.96
CA PHE A 289 47.44 -13.72 -16.77
C PHE A 289 47.99 -14.54 -15.60
N PHE A 290 47.58 -15.80 -15.45
CA PHE A 290 48.15 -16.70 -14.46
C PHE A 290 49.60 -17.09 -14.80
N SER A 291 49.90 -17.35 -16.08
CA SER A 291 51.28 -17.57 -16.53
C SER A 291 52.15 -16.33 -16.34
N LEU A 292 51.61 -15.12 -16.58
CA LEU A 292 52.33 -13.88 -16.31
C LEU A 292 52.59 -13.71 -14.81
N LEU A 293 51.62 -14.04 -13.95
CA LEU A 293 51.79 -14.00 -12.50
C LEU A 293 52.91 -14.95 -12.05
N LEU A 294 52.90 -16.20 -12.51
CA LEU A 294 53.97 -17.17 -12.20
C LEU A 294 55.34 -16.71 -12.72
N SER A 295 55.39 -16.06 -13.88
CA SER A 295 56.63 -15.50 -14.40
C SER A 295 57.14 -14.36 -13.54
N LEU A 296 56.26 -13.52 -12.99
CA LEU A 296 56.65 -12.43 -12.10
C LEU A 296 57.19 -12.98 -10.76
N ASP A 297 56.51 -13.96 -10.18
CA ASP A 297 56.96 -14.62 -8.96
C ASP A 297 58.30 -15.35 -9.17
N ALA A 298 58.50 -15.94 -10.35
CA ALA A 298 59.77 -16.58 -10.72
C ALA A 298 60.93 -15.59 -10.90
N THR A 299 60.65 -14.35 -11.32
CA THR A 299 61.67 -13.29 -11.43
C THR A 299 61.99 -12.60 -10.11
N GLY A 300 61.15 -12.76 -9.08
CA GLY A 300 61.38 -12.25 -7.72
C GLY A 300 62.18 -13.20 -6.80
N MET A 301 62.43 -14.44 -7.25
CA MET A 301 63.34 -15.42 -6.63
C MET A 301 64.78 -15.21 -7.08
#